data_AF-A0A2C9H3X5-F1
#
_entry.id   AF-A0A2C9H3X5-F1
#
_cell.length_a   1.000
_cell.length_b   1.000
_cell.length_c   1.000
_cell.angle_alpha   90.00
_cell.angle_beta   90.00
_cell.angle_gamma   90.00
#
_symmetry.space_group_name_H-M   'P 1'
#
loop_
_entity.id
_entity.type
_entity.pdbx_description
1 polymer ?
#
loop_
_entity_poly.entity_id
_entity_poly.type
_entity_poly.pdbx_seq_one_letter_code
_entity_poly.pdbx_strand_id
1 'polypeptide(L)'
;MSAYIPVLISVIVLGLTAQVTANSQFTLYQNGESVDNKDVYLNRYKRQEATHNISTYQDADHILYKEIPFLVFVETEVPGIVNPGILISENFVLIPAHLIKRNTKVTFVLIARERFTISKKIRHPMYRGKQKHFDIGLLKLENNVNLQSNVLPACLWLNDEKSNAELIVARWNHREGISSLTKQTEIVVKDFESCISFFDPNILAANNISFLDHQMCIVNEMEDAMDLSGGPLYMDLVHDDHNVPFVIGIASTATGANLYEVDIFTKLSKFGNWIAETMREEGEEVSFEPLECAKRHLQYRRQINGSKLFDSSNSIDYMVSIHGNPDTNQTIKCTGALIGKDVVVTLALCVINFMPYSSYVVLDDRSTINVKHIIIHPNYTANTLYNNIAILKLVSEASITPAQIAAIHSKHNKITLYATDGSKDKHYFSVNGLSLKFSDECVLSDDHRFLLLEGLQPEHMCLQSEYSLVPGSCEAHPGSPVFWERYSTKYLVGLYMDGRHCGFGEQAIGLYIYEHNLWINSVINSPLSKSREYIDPFLNLSHVCSYANGRRGTCVNQTSCPNVRQRMENNLPIFYCKNRAVVCCLSDSETQLEAEHEITFAINRC
;
A
#
# COMPACT_ATOMS: atom_id res chain seq x y z
N MET A 1 -12.85 -46.62 36.26
CA MET A 1 -13.69 -47.83 36.21
C MET A 1 -14.54 -47.77 34.96
N SER A 2 -14.53 -48.81 34.11
CA SER A 2 -15.47 -49.05 32.98
C SER A 2 -15.56 -47.99 31.85
N ALA A 3 -15.89 -48.32 30.59
CA ALA A 3 -15.91 -49.61 29.87
C ALA A 3 -16.14 -49.40 28.33
N TYR A 4 -15.44 -50.17 27.49
CA TYR A 4 -15.91 -50.88 26.26
C TYR A 4 -16.44 -50.07 25.03
N ILE A 5 -15.80 -50.10 23.83
CA ILE A 5 -15.80 -51.09 22.68
C ILE A 5 -16.82 -50.70 21.56
N PRO A 6 -16.68 -51.03 20.23
CA PRO A 6 -15.62 -51.69 19.40
C PRO A 6 -14.98 -50.72 18.34
N VAL A 7 -14.05 -51.02 17.39
CA VAL A 7 -13.23 -52.20 16.93
C VAL A 7 -13.71 -53.05 15.71
N LEU A 8 -12.79 -53.34 14.75
CA LEU A 8 -12.89 -54.14 13.48
C LEU A 8 -13.70 -53.49 12.33
N ILE A 9 -13.22 -53.45 11.07
CA ILE A 9 -12.73 -54.49 10.11
C ILE A 9 -11.50 -53.94 9.34
N SER A 10 -10.43 -54.64 8.91
CA SER A 10 -9.88 -55.99 9.15
C SER A 10 -8.42 -56.04 8.63
N VAL A 11 -7.55 -56.93 9.17
CA VAL A 11 -6.16 -57.14 8.72
C VAL A 11 -5.97 -58.54 8.11
N ILE A 12 -5.65 -58.60 6.80
CA ILE A 12 -5.41 -59.79 5.96
C ILE A 12 -4.55 -59.31 4.76
N VAL A 13 -3.34 -59.77 4.40
CA VAL A 13 -2.27 -60.60 5.03
C VAL A 13 -0.93 -60.01 4.51
N LEU A 14 0.12 -59.78 5.31
CA LEU A 14 1.26 -60.69 5.56
C LEU A 14 2.16 -60.08 6.67
N GLY A 15 2.69 -60.93 7.54
CA GLY A 15 3.15 -60.51 8.86
C GLY A 15 4.60 -60.02 8.96
N LEU A 16 4.82 -59.12 9.91
CA LEU A 16 6.12 -58.86 10.54
C LEU A 16 5.96 -58.97 12.05
N THR A 17 6.68 -59.91 12.66
CA THR A 17 6.78 -60.03 14.12
C THR A 17 7.71 -58.96 14.66
N ALA A 18 7.16 -57.97 15.36
CA ALA A 18 7.97 -57.00 16.09
C ALA A 18 8.61 -57.69 17.33
N GLN A 19 9.93 -57.71 17.40
CA GLN A 19 10.67 -58.18 18.57
C GLN A 19 11.51 -57.02 19.12
N VAL A 20 11.09 -56.51 20.28
CA VAL A 20 11.75 -55.38 20.96
C VAL A 20 13.00 -55.87 21.67
N THR A 21 14.17 -55.33 21.31
CA THR A 21 15.38 -55.40 22.12
C THR A 21 16.02 -54.02 22.24
N ALA A 22 16.64 -53.77 23.40
CA ALA A 22 17.10 -52.44 23.77
C ALA A 22 18.48 -52.11 23.18
N ASN A 23 18.51 -51.33 22.10
CA ASN A 23 19.49 -50.26 21.87
C ASN A 23 19.05 -49.40 20.67
N SER A 24 19.25 -48.09 20.77
CA SER A 24 18.75 -47.10 19.81
C SER A 24 19.63 -46.96 18.56
N GLN A 25 19.35 -47.74 17.52
CA GLN A 25 19.80 -47.48 16.14
C GLN A 25 18.83 -48.15 15.16
N PHE A 26 18.16 -47.35 14.31
CA PHE A 26 17.33 -47.87 13.22
C PHE A 26 18.15 -47.97 11.94
N THR A 27 18.40 -49.20 11.48
CA THR A 27 19.02 -49.49 10.19
C THR A 27 17.97 -50.14 9.29
N LEU A 28 17.61 -49.48 8.19
CA LEU A 28 16.71 -50.05 7.18
C LEU A 28 17.50 -50.89 6.18
N TYR A 29 17.00 -52.10 5.90
CA TYR A 29 17.58 -53.02 4.93
C TYR A 29 16.66 -53.18 3.71
N GLN A 30 17.22 -53.08 2.50
CA GLN A 30 16.62 -53.62 1.27
C GLN A 30 17.57 -54.65 0.69
N ASN A 31 17.04 -55.83 0.33
CA ASN A 31 17.77 -56.92 -0.35
C ASN A 31 19.13 -57.35 0.26
N GLY A 32 19.32 -57.19 1.57
CA GLY A 32 20.37 -57.87 2.34
C GLY A 32 21.72 -57.14 2.46
N GLU A 33 21.86 -55.92 1.94
CA GLU A 33 23.06 -55.08 2.14
C GLU A 33 22.71 -53.75 2.82
N SER A 34 23.65 -53.18 3.58
CA SER A 34 23.49 -51.90 4.27
C SER A 34 23.92 -50.73 3.37
N VAL A 35 23.03 -49.75 3.16
CA VAL A 35 23.32 -48.57 2.35
C VAL A 35 23.64 -47.36 3.25
N ASP A 36 24.79 -46.72 3.02
CA ASP A 36 25.15 -45.46 3.68
C ASP A 36 24.44 -44.27 3.00
N ASN A 37 24.00 -43.28 3.78
CA ASN A 37 23.03 -42.27 3.38
C ASN A 37 23.59 -41.21 2.39
N LYS A 38 24.84 -41.38 1.95
CA LYS A 38 25.52 -40.53 0.95
C LYS A 38 25.31 -41.00 -0.50
N ASP A 39 25.13 -42.29 -0.75
CA ASP A 39 25.17 -42.84 -2.12
C ASP A 39 23.87 -42.63 -2.93
N VAL A 40 22.78 -42.26 -2.25
CA VAL A 40 21.52 -41.87 -2.90
C VAL A 40 21.67 -40.57 -3.69
N TYR A 41 22.52 -39.64 -3.23
CA TYR A 41 22.69 -38.32 -3.86
C TYR A 41 23.62 -38.32 -5.08
N LEU A 42 24.54 -39.28 -5.20
CA LEU A 42 25.50 -39.36 -6.32
C LEU A 42 24.99 -40.16 -7.53
N ASN A 43 24.06 -41.11 -7.33
CA ASN A 43 23.63 -42.02 -8.39
C ASN A 43 22.57 -41.47 -9.36
N ARG A 44 21.96 -40.30 -9.11
CA ARG A 44 21.02 -39.66 -10.07
C ARG A 44 21.69 -39.01 -11.30
N TYR A 45 23.00 -38.84 -11.33
CA TYR A 45 23.74 -38.19 -12.43
C TYR A 45 24.40 -39.16 -13.43
N LYS A 46 23.69 -40.22 -13.84
CA LYS A 46 24.11 -41.04 -15.00
C LYS A 46 23.53 -40.47 -16.29
N ARG A 47 24.41 -40.02 -17.21
CA ARG A 47 24.04 -39.58 -18.56
C ARG A 47 23.23 -40.66 -19.29
N GLN A 48 22.08 -40.29 -19.81
CA GLN A 48 21.57 -40.83 -21.07
C GLN A 48 21.51 -39.68 -22.07
N GLU A 49 22.16 -39.86 -23.22
CA GLU A 49 22.13 -38.90 -24.31
C GLU A 49 20.82 -39.06 -25.07
N ALA A 50 19.81 -38.27 -24.69
CA ALA A 50 18.56 -38.16 -25.43
C ALA A 50 18.72 -37.11 -26.54
N THR A 51 19.01 -37.58 -27.77
CA THR A 51 18.79 -36.76 -28.96
C THR A 51 17.29 -36.53 -29.12
N HIS A 52 16.83 -35.28 -29.04
CA HIS A 52 15.45 -34.90 -29.33
C HIS A 52 15.39 -33.82 -30.40
N ASN A 53 14.56 -34.08 -31.42
CA ASN A 53 14.37 -33.19 -32.56
C ASN A 53 13.56 -31.96 -32.15
N ILE A 54 14.07 -30.78 -32.52
CA ILE A 54 13.41 -29.49 -32.31
C ILE A 54 12.31 -29.33 -33.37
N SER A 55 11.14 -29.96 -33.19
CA SER A 55 10.05 -29.85 -34.18
C SER A 55 8.60 -29.98 -33.66
N THR A 56 8.34 -29.96 -32.35
CA THR A 56 6.98 -29.96 -31.79
C THR A 56 6.89 -29.15 -30.49
N TYR A 57 6.80 -27.82 -30.60
CA TYR A 57 6.43 -26.90 -29.50
C TYR A 57 5.13 -26.19 -29.89
N GLN A 58 4.01 -26.51 -29.22
CA GLN A 58 2.67 -26.00 -29.54
C GLN A 58 2.15 -25.05 -28.45
N ASP A 59 1.51 -23.95 -28.90
CA ASP A 59 0.59 -22.98 -28.27
C ASP A 59 0.65 -22.65 -26.76
N ALA A 60 0.79 -23.62 -25.85
CA ALA A 60 0.84 -23.39 -24.41
C ALA A 60 1.96 -22.41 -24.00
N ASP A 61 3.16 -22.56 -24.58
CA ASP A 61 4.29 -21.63 -24.36
C ASP A 61 3.91 -20.18 -24.70
N HIS A 62 3.12 -19.96 -25.75
CA HIS A 62 2.79 -18.63 -26.26
C HIS A 62 1.84 -17.88 -25.30
N ILE A 63 0.99 -18.61 -24.58
CA ILE A 63 0.14 -18.04 -23.52
C ILE A 63 1.01 -17.57 -22.36
N LEU A 64 2.02 -18.36 -21.99
CA LEU A 64 2.79 -18.13 -20.77
C LEU A 64 3.90 -17.07 -20.92
N TYR A 65 4.54 -16.95 -22.09
CA TYR A 65 5.40 -15.78 -22.41
C TYR A 65 4.62 -14.45 -22.37
N LYS A 66 3.33 -14.47 -22.68
CA LYS A 66 2.44 -13.29 -22.58
C LYS A 66 2.06 -12.97 -21.13
N GLU A 67 2.26 -13.91 -20.20
CA GLU A 67 1.90 -13.76 -18.79
C GLU A 67 3.07 -13.34 -17.89
N ILE A 68 4.32 -13.55 -18.32
CA ILE A 68 5.52 -13.15 -17.56
C ILE A 68 6.51 -12.46 -18.53
N PRO A 69 6.20 -11.24 -19.00
CA PRO A 69 6.88 -10.62 -20.17
C PRO A 69 8.35 -10.23 -19.92
N PHE A 70 8.79 -10.28 -18.65
CA PHE A 70 10.17 -10.02 -18.24
C PHE A 70 11.01 -11.29 -18.07
N LEU A 71 10.38 -12.48 -18.09
CA LEU A 71 11.10 -13.73 -17.93
C LEU A 71 11.83 -14.06 -19.22
N VAL A 72 13.15 -14.15 -19.11
CA VAL A 72 14.05 -14.50 -20.20
C VAL A 72 14.88 -15.72 -19.82
N PHE A 73 15.54 -16.31 -20.80
CA PHE A 73 16.17 -17.62 -20.64
C PHE A 73 17.63 -17.59 -21.08
N VAL A 74 18.51 -18.07 -20.23
CA VAL A 74 19.97 -17.92 -20.35
C VAL A 74 20.59 -19.24 -20.80
N GLU A 75 21.07 -19.27 -22.06
CA GLU A 75 21.69 -20.45 -22.67
C GLU A 75 23.15 -20.58 -22.26
N THR A 76 23.54 -21.80 -21.87
CA THR A 76 24.92 -22.17 -21.50
C THR A 76 25.49 -23.19 -22.47
N GLU A 77 26.80 -23.49 -22.36
CA GLU A 77 27.46 -24.51 -23.20
C GLU A 77 26.91 -25.94 -23.05
N VAL A 78 26.06 -26.22 -22.06
CA VAL A 78 25.35 -27.50 -21.95
C VAL A 78 23.99 -27.36 -22.65
N PRO A 79 23.79 -28.01 -23.83
CA PRO A 79 22.53 -27.90 -24.56
C PRO A 79 21.37 -28.45 -23.73
N GLY A 80 20.22 -27.78 -23.76
CA GLY A 80 19.02 -28.17 -23.03
C GLY A 80 18.91 -27.66 -21.59
N ILE A 81 19.99 -27.20 -20.95
CA ILE A 81 19.89 -26.54 -19.64
C ILE A 81 19.61 -25.06 -19.82
N VAL A 82 18.35 -24.69 -19.53
CA VAL A 82 17.85 -23.32 -19.59
C VAL A 82 17.76 -22.76 -18.18
N ASN A 83 18.36 -21.59 -17.94
CA ASN A 83 18.37 -20.90 -16.65
C ASN A 83 17.53 -19.62 -16.74
N PRO A 84 16.89 -19.15 -15.67
CA PRO A 84 16.09 -17.94 -15.72
C PRO A 84 16.98 -16.69 -15.76
N GLY A 85 16.47 -15.66 -16.41
CA GLY A 85 16.91 -14.29 -16.25
C GLY A 85 15.70 -13.37 -16.21
N ILE A 86 15.92 -12.13 -15.78
CA ILE A 86 14.88 -11.11 -15.65
C ILE A 86 15.31 -9.90 -16.47
N LEU A 87 14.53 -9.55 -17.48
CA LEU A 87 14.71 -8.31 -18.23
C LEU A 87 14.41 -7.12 -17.31
N ILE A 88 15.36 -6.19 -17.13
CA ILE A 88 15.23 -5.01 -16.25
C ILE A 88 15.46 -3.67 -16.98
N SER A 89 15.99 -3.72 -18.20
CA SER A 89 15.87 -2.67 -19.22
C SER A 89 15.85 -3.33 -20.60
N GLU A 90 15.75 -2.53 -21.67
CA GLU A 90 15.81 -3.01 -23.04
C GLU A 90 17.09 -3.79 -23.39
N ASN A 91 18.17 -3.64 -22.61
CA ASN A 91 19.45 -4.29 -22.86
C ASN A 91 20.12 -4.90 -21.60
N PHE A 92 19.49 -4.83 -20.42
CA PHE A 92 19.98 -5.49 -19.20
C PHE A 92 19.10 -6.66 -18.74
N VAL A 93 19.77 -7.77 -18.44
CA VAL A 93 19.17 -8.96 -17.84
C VAL A 93 19.82 -9.27 -16.49
N LEU A 94 19.02 -9.29 -15.44
CA LEU A 94 19.38 -9.69 -14.08
C LEU A 94 19.38 -11.22 -13.96
N ILE A 95 20.44 -11.77 -13.38
CA ILE A 95 20.66 -13.22 -13.21
C ILE A 95 21.31 -13.53 -11.86
N PRO A 96 21.28 -14.78 -11.39
CA PRO A 96 22.16 -15.22 -10.32
C PRO A 96 23.65 -15.18 -10.73
N ALA A 97 24.50 -14.67 -9.85
CA ALA A 97 25.95 -14.59 -10.05
C ALA A 97 26.60 -15.94 -10.38
N HIS A 98 26.05 -17.03 -9.82
CA HIS A 98 26.58 -18.37 -9.97
C HIS A 98 26.52 -18.91 -11.40
N LEU A 99 25.68 -18.34 -12.28
CA LEU A 99 25.63 -18.69 -13.71
C LEU A 99 26.84 -18.12 -14.47
N ILE A 100 27.36 -16.98 -14.03
CA ILE A 100 28.62 -16.43 -14.52
C ILE A 100 29.76 -17.27 -13.91
N LYS A 101 30.43 -18.12 -14.69
CA LYS A 101 31.66 -18.84 -14.26
C LYS A 101 32.76 -18.66 -15.30
N ARG A 102 34.03 -18.77 -14.86
CA ARG A 102 35.19 -18.72 -15.78
C ARG A 102 35.15 -19.83 -16.84
N ASN A 103 34.57 -20.98 -16.50
CA ASN A 103 34.53 -22.19 -17.34
C ASN A 103 33.11 -22.49 -17.86
N THR A 104 32.20 -21.50 -17.87
CA THR A 104 30.85 -21.66 -18.41
C THR A 104 30.57 -20.46 -19.32
N LYS A 105 30.60 -20.67 -20.63
CA LYS A 105 30.12 -19.62 -21.54
C LYS A 105 28.59 -19.59 -21.49
N VAL A 106 28.08 -18.69 -20.67
CA VAL A 106 26.77 -18.07 -20.95
C VAL A 106 26.89 -17.45 -22.33
N THR A 107 26.14 -17.92 -23.33
CA THR A 107 26.44 -17.60 -24.74
C THR A 107 25.40 -16.65 -25.35
N PHE A 108 24.12 -16.91 -25.09
CA PHE A 108 23.00 -16.08 -25.56
C PHE A 108 21.94 -15.93 -24.47
N VAL A 109 21.09 -14.92 -24.60
CA VAL A 109 19.81 -14.84 -23.91
C VAL A 109 18.70 -15.08 -24.94
N LEU A 110 17.81 -16.02 -24.65
CA LEU A 110 16.59 -16.30 -25.40
C LEU A 110 15.45 -15.45 -24.85
N ILE A 111 14.87 -14.60 -25.69
CA ILE A 111 13.82 -13.64 -25.35
C ILE A 111 12.72 -13.79 -26.40
N ALA A 112 11.51 -14.22 -26.01
CA ALA A 112 10.39 -14.51 -26.92
C ALA A 112 10.79 -15.31 -28.20
N ARG A 113 11.66 -16.32 -28.03
CA ARG A 113 12.23 -17.20 -29.09
C ARG A 113 13.34 -16.58 -29.96
N GLU A 114 13.72 -15.32 -29.74
CA GLU A 114 14.88 -14.67 -30.39
C GLU A 114 16.15 -14.81 -29.52
N ARG A 115 17.31 -15.01 -30.14
CA ARG A 115 18.61 -15.10 -29.45
C ARG A 115 19.35 -13.76 -29.49
N PHE A 116 19.61 -13.20 -28.31
CA PHE A 116 20.41 -11.99 -28.13
C PHE A 116 21.84 -12.34 -27.71
N THR A 117 22.82 -11.72 -28.37
CA THR A 117 24.24 -11.77 -28.00
C THR A 117 24.50 -10.94 -26.74
N ILE A 118 25.50 -11.36 -25.96
CA ILE A 118 25.85 -10.75 -24.69
C ILE A 118 27.17 -9.98 -24.85
N SER A 119 27.10 -8.66 -24.73
CA SER A 119 28.27 -7.77 -24.80
C SER A 119 29.09 -7.78 -23.51
N LYS A 120 28.44 -7.91 -22.34
CA LYS A 120 29.14 -7.95 -21.03
C LYS A 120 28.47 -8.85 -20.01
N LYS A 121 29.27 -9.42 -19.11
CA LYS A 121 28.86 -10.31 -18.02
C LYS A 121 29.45 -9.76 -16.73
N ILE A 122 28.62 -9.20 -15.86
CA ILE A 122 29.04 -8.47 -14.67
C ILE A 122 28.54 -9.24 -13.46
N ARG A 123 29.44 -9.58 -12.54
CA ARG A 123 29.10 -10.30 -11.31
C ARG A 123 29.27 -9.34 -10.13
N HIS A 124 28.40 -9.45 -9.13
CA HIS A 124 28.60 -8.71 -7.89
C HIS A 124 30.00 -8.97 -7.32
N PRO A 125 30.78 -7.92 -6.99
CA PRO A 125 32.19 -8.07 -6.62
C PRO A 125 32.40 -8.88 -5.33
N MET A 126 31.41 -8.87 -4.44
CA MET A 126 31.44 -9.63 -3.17
C MET A 126 30.93 -11.08 -3.28
N TYR A 127 30.59 -11.59 -4.47
CA TYR A 127 30.02 -12.93 -4.63
C TYR A 127 30.89 -14.06 -4.06
N ARG A 128 30.29 -14.92 -3.21
CA ARG A 128 30.96 -16.08 -2.60
C ARG A 128 30.31 -17.40 -3.00
N GLY A 129 30.92 -18.09 -3.96
CA GLY A 129 30.30 -19.28 -4.57
C GLY A 129 30.10 -20.52 -3.69
N LYS A 130 30.73 -20.61 -2.50
CA LYS A 130 30.46 -21.70 -1.54
C LYS A 130 29.18 -21.44 -0.73
N GLN A 131 29.05 -20.23 -0.18
CA GLN A 131 27.92 -19.83 0.68
C GLN A 131 26.72 -19.25 -0.10
N LYS A 132 26.87 -19.05 -1.42
CA LYS A 132 25.92 -18.31 -2.27
C LYS A 132 25.61 -16.88 -1.78
N HIS A 133 26.55 -16.24 -1.08
CA HIS A 133 26.42 -14.83 -0.70
C HIS A 133 26.59 -13.93 -1.93
N PHE A 134 25.80 -12.86 -1.98
CA PHE A 134 25.74 -11.88 -3.06
C PHE A 134 25.55 -12.55 -4.44
N ASP A 135 24.64 -13.54 -4.53
CA ASP A 135 24.39 -14.33 -5.73
C ASP A 135 23.56 -13.60 -6.78
N ILE A 136 24.10 -12.48 -7.27
CA ILE A 136 23.49 -11.55 -8.23
C ILE A 136 24.49 -11.08 -9.31
N GLY A 137 24.03 -10.97 -10.53
CA GLY A 137 24.81 -10.60 -11.70
C GLY A 137 23.94 -9.96 -12.79
N LEU A 138 24.60 -9.24 -13.69
CA LEU A 138 23.98 -8.57 -14.83
C LEU A 138 24.60 -9.08 -16.13
N LEU A 139 23.77 -9.31 -17.13
CA LEU A 139 24.16 -9.50 -18.52
C LEU A 139 23.76 -8.23 -19.29
N LYS A 140 24.72 -7.61 -19.97
CA LYS A 140 24.43 -6.57 -20.96
C LYS A 140 24.30 -7.23 -22.32
N LEU A 141 23.18 -6.99 -23.00
CA LEU A 141 22.97 -7.42 -24.38
C LEU A 141 23.78 -6.55 -25.35
N GLU A 142 23.99 -7.02 -26.57
CA GLU A 142 24.67 -6.23 -27.61
C GLU A 142 23.72 -5.24 -28.30
N ASN A 143 22.44 -5.59 -28.38
CA ASN A 143 21.37 -4.78 -28.97
C ASN A 143 20.16 -4.73 -28.03
N ASN A 144 19.41 -3.64 -28.09
CA ASN A 144 18.14 -3.50 -27.37
C ASN A 144 17.09 -4.50 -27.91
N VAL A 145 16.27 -5.06 -27.03
CA VAL A 145 15.11 -5.88 -27.42
C VAL A 145 14.02 -5.02 -28.04
N ASN A 146 13.20 -5.61 -28.91
CA ASN A 146 11.99 -4.96 -29.41
C ASN A 146 10.86 -5.15 -28.39
N LEU A 147 10.32 -4.05 -27.86
CA LEU A 147 9.31 -4.06 -26.80
C LEU A 147 7.91 -4.34 -27.35
N GLN A 148 7.20 -5.24 -26.66
CA GLN A 148 5.87 -5.72 -27.01
C GLN A 148 5.22 -6.38 -25.79
N SER A 149 3.92 -6.67 -25.82
CA SER A 149 3.17 -7.14 -24.63
C SER A 149 3.71 -8.41 -23.93
N ASN A 150 4.56 -9.19 -24.60
CA ASN A 150 5.23 -10.41 -24.12
C ASN A 150 6.77 -10.26 -23.98
N VAL A 151 7.31 -9.05 -24.15
CA VAL A 151 8.73 -8.68 -23.96
C VAL A 151 8.78 -7.29 -23.34
N LEU A 152 8.82 -7.22 -22.00
CA LEU A 152 8.87 -5.97 -21.24
C LEU A 152 9.75 -6.10 -20.01
N PRO A 153 10.58 -5.09 -19.69
CA PRO A 153 11.28 -5.01 -18.43
C PRO A 153 10.35 -5.06 -17.21
N ALA A 154 10.76 -5.80 -16.19
CA ALA A 154 10.15 -5.73 -14.86
C ALA A 154 10.62 -4.50 -14.08
N CYS A 155 9.80 -4.07 -13.14
CA CYS A 155 10.24 -3.19 -12.07
C CYS A 155 10.89 -4.00 -10.95
N LEU A 156 11.73 -3.35 -10.14
CA LEU A 156 12.39 -3.97 -8.99
C LEU A 156 11.75 -3.46 -7.70
N TRP A 157 11.37 -4.37 -6.81
CA TRP A 157 10.95 -4.02 -5.46
C TRP A 157 12.19 -3.82 -4.59
N LEU A 158 12.59 -2.56 -4.44
CA LEU A 158 13.79 -2.18 -3.70
C LEU A 158 13.51 -1.74 -2.25
N ASN A 159 12.25 -1.72 -1.82
CA ASN A 159 11.88 -1.45 -0.43
C ASN A 159 11.96 -2.75 0.42
N ASP A 160 12.36 -2.62 1.69
CA ASP A 160 12.31 -3.71 2.67
C ASP A 160 10.91 -3.87 3.30
N GLU A 161 10.01 -2.89 3.15
CA GLU A 161 8.62 -2.98 3.60
C GLU A 161 7.87 -4.13 2.92
N LYS A 162 7.03 -4.80 3.71
CA LYS A 162 6.16 -5.88 3.27
C LYS A 162 4.98 -5.32 2.47
N SER A 163 4.83 -5.79 1.24
CA SER A 163 3.60 -5.62 0.46
C SER A 163 2.54 -6.64 0.87
N ASN A 164 1.27 -6.25 0.81
CA ASN A 164 0.12 -7.15 0.97
C ASN A 164 -0.35 -7.75 -0.37
N ALA A 165 0.29 -7.40 -1.50
CA ALA A 165 0.01 -8.00 -2.78
C ALA A 165 0.32 -9.51 -2.80
N GLU A 166 -0.40 -10.24 -3.65
CA GLU A 166 -0.13 -11.67 -3.86
C GLU A 166 1.28 -11.88 -4.39
N LEU A 167 2.02 -12.79 -3.74
CA LEU A 167 3.38 -13.15 -4.11
C LEU A 167 3.37 -14.34 -5.06
N ILE A 168 4.10 -14.22 -6.16
CA ILE A 168 4.17 -15.18 -7.25
C ILE A 168 5.61 -15.64 -7.44
N VAL A 169 5.83 -16.94 -7.55
CA VAL A 169 7.10 -17.50 -8.06
C VAL A 169 6.85 -18.22 -9.37
N ALA A 170 7.60 -17.84 -10.41
CA ALA A 170 7.65 -18.62 -11.63
C ALA A 170 8.61 -19.81 -11.45
N ARG A 171 8.14 -21.04 -11.68
CA ARG A 171 8.92 -22.28 -11.53
C ARG A 171 8.80 -23.16 -12.77
N TRP A 172 9.81 -23.98 -13.06
CA TRP A 172 9.77 -24.98 -14.15
C TRP A 172 10.67 -26.18 -13.80
N ASN A 173 10.45 -27.34 -14.43
CA ASN A 173 11.35 -28.48 -14.34
C ASN A 173 12.54 -28.27 -15.30
N HIS A 174 13.79 -28.36 -14.81
CA HIS A 174 14.97 -28.18 -15.67
C HIS A 174 15.10 -29.17 -16.84
N ARG A 175 14.44 -30.35 -16.79
CA ARG A 175 14.49 -31.37 -17.86
C ARG A 175 13.42 -31.15 -18.93
N GLU A 176 12.26 -30.65 -18.55
CA GLU A 176 11.15 -30.33 -19.46
C GLU A 176 11.25 -28.90 -19.99
N GLY A 177 11.96 -28.02 -19.29
CA GLY A 177 12.22 -26.65 -19.71
C GLY A 177 10.93 -25.81 -19.71
N ILE A 178 10.83 -24.94 -20.71
CA ILE A 178 9.79 -23.88 -20.78
C ILE A 178 8.36 -24.45 -20.77
N SER A 179 8.13 -25.63 -21.35
CA SER A 179 6.80 -26.25 -21.38
C SER A 179 6.28 -26.73 -20.03
N SER A 180 7.13 -26.72 -19.00
CA SER A 180 6.79 -27.03 -17.60
C SER A 180 6.72 -25.79 -16.70
N LEU A 181 6.82 -24.59 -17.29
CA LEU A 181 6.73 -23.34 -16.57
C LEU A 181 5.32 -23.19 -15.95
N THR A 182 5.29 -22.79 -14.69
CA THR A 182 4.09 -22.62 -13.88
C THR A 182 4.29 -21.47 -12.88
N LYS A 183 3.19 -21.04 -12.24
CA LYS A 183 3.18 -20.03 -11.18
C LYS A 183 2.75 -20.68 -9.87
N GLN A 184 3.56 -20.53 -8.83
CA GLN A 184 3.17 -20.79 -7.45
C GLN A 184 2.65 -19.48 -6.83
N THR A 185 1.52 -19.54 -6.14
CA THR A 185 0.94 -18.43 -5.36
C THR A 185 0.72 -18.87 -3.90
N GLU A 186 -0.01 -18.09 -3.09
CA GLU A 186 -0.21 -18.33 -1.64
C GLU A 186 1.11 -18.44 -0.83
N ILE A 187 2.15 -17.74 -1.30
CA ILE A 187 3.52 -17.88 -0.81
C ILE A 187 3.77 -17.07 0.47
N VAL A 188 4.33 -17.72 1.50
CA VAL A 188 4.86 -17.05 2.70
C VAL A 188 6.39 -16.93 2.60
N VAL A 189 6.85 -15.74 2.22
CA VAL A 189 8.28 -15.38 2.26
C VAL A 189 8.74 -15.17 3.70
N LYS A 190 9.92 -15.69 4.02
CA LYS A 190 10.60 -15.57 5.32
C LYS A 190 11.93 -14.83 5.16
N ASP A 191 12.29 -14.02 6.15
CA ASP A 191 13.61 -13.39 6.25
C ASP A 191 14.69 -14.40 6.65
N PHE A 192 15.96 -14.00 6.53
CA PHE A 192 17.09 -14.89 6.76
C PHE A 192 17.13 -15.50 8.17
N GLU A 193 16.68 -14.78 9.21
CA GLU A 193 16.60 -15.28 10.58
C GLU A 193 15.53 -16.37 10.70
N SER A 194 14.34 -16.11 10.17
CA SER A 194 13.24 -17.07 10.11
C SER A 194 13.58 -18.30 9.27
N CYS A 195 14.39 -18.15 8.23
CA CYS A 195 14.88 -19.27 7.40
C CYS A 195 15.82 -20.21 8.16
N ILE A 196 16.73 -19.68 8.98
CA ILE A 196 17.71 -20.48 9.74
C ILE A 196 17.01 -21.50 10.65
N SER A 197 15.84 -21.17 11.21
CA SER A 197 15.14 -22.02 12.19
C SER A 197 14.66 -23.38 11.64
N PHE A 198 14.59 -23.56 10.32
CA PHE A 198 14.19 -24.82 9.69
C PHE A 198 15.34 -25.84 9.55
N PHE A 199 16.59 -25.39 9.69
CA PHE A 199 17.78 -26.23 9.52
C PHE A 199 18.28 -26.80 10.85
N ASP A 200 18.81 -28.02 10.83
CA ASP A 200 19.58 -28.56 11.96
C ASP A 200 20.86 -27.72 12.14
N PRO A 201 21.11 -27.12 13.32
CA PRO A 201 22.33 -26.36 13.61
C PRO A 201 23.62 -27.14 13.35
N ASN A 202 23.62 -28.46 13.52
CA ASN A 202 24.76 -29.32 13.23
C ASN A 202 25.02 -29.42 11.73
N ILE A 203 23.97 -29.46 10.89
CA ILE A 203 24.09 -29.46 9.43
C ILE A 203 24.62 -28.10 8.94
N LEU A 204 24.12 -26.99 9.51
CA LEU A 204 24.64 -25.65 9.19
C LEU A 204 26.12 -25.52 9.55
N ALA A 205 26.51 -25.92 10.75
CA ALA A 205 27.89 -25.86 11.23
C ALA A 205 28.83 -26.77 10.41
N ALA A 206 28.43 -28.03 10.16
CA ALA A 206 29.24 -28.99 9.41
C ALA A 206 29.50 -28.57 7.96
N ASN A 207 28.53 -27.91 7.33
CA ASN A 207 28.65 -27.42 5.95
C ASN A 207 29.14 -25.97 5.85
N ASN A 208 29.37 -25.29 6.98
CA ASN A 208 29.71 -23.86 7.05
C ASN A 208 28.72 -22.97 6.26
N ILE A 209 27.43 -23.31 6.37
CA ILE A 209 26.32 -22.56 5.78
C ILE A 209 26.03 -21.38 6.71
N SER A 210 25.96 -20.19 6.14
CA SER A 210 25.61 -18.95 6.83
C SER A 210 24.64 -18.17 5.95
N PHE A 211 23.62 -17.60 6.57
CA PHE A 211 22.65 -16.74 5.90
C PHE A 211 22.93 -15.28 6.24
N LEU A 212 22.59 -14.37 5.34
CA LEU A 212 22.76 -12.93 5.48
C LEU A 212 21.47 -12.20 5.08
N ASP A 213 21.33 -10.94 5.48
CA ASP A 213 20.15 -10.07 5.28
C ASP A 213 19.76 -9.84 3.81
N HIS A 214 20.68 -10.11 2.89
CA HIS A 214 20.45 -10.11 1.44
C HIS A 214 19.92 -11.44 0.90
N GLN A 215 19.53 -12.37 1.77
CA GLN A 215 18.86 -13.62 1.43
C GLN A 215 17.48 -13.67 2.09
N MET A 216 16.54 -14.31 1.41
CA MET A 216 15.21 -14.67 1.94
C MET A 216 14.91 -16.10 1.53
N CYS A 217 13.86 -16.71 2.08
CA CYS A 217 13.44 -18.03 1.61
C CYS A 217 11.92 -18.20 1.55
N ILE A 218 11.53 -19.24 0.82
CA ILE A 218 10.22 -19.89 0.87
C ILE A 218 10.46 -21.29 1.44
N VAL A 219 9.55 -21.76 2.29
CA VAL A 219 9.62 -23.09 2.90
C VAL A 219 8.39 -23.86 2.47
N ASN A 220 8.60 -24.94 1.72
CA ASN A 220 7.55 -25.85 1.26
C ASN A 220 7.68 -27.18 2.03
N GLU A 221 6.57 -27.89 2.30
CA GLU A 221 6.64 -29.23 2.86
C GLU A 221 7.12 -30.23 1.79
N MET A 222 7.92 -31.24 2.14
CA MET A 222 8.50 -32.16 1.14
C MET A 222 7.47 -33.04 0.43
N GLU A 223 6.24 -33.14 0.92
CA GLU A 223 5.14 -33.82 0.23
C GLU A 223 4.56 -32.96 -0.92
N ASP A 224 4.63 -31.63 -0.78
CA ASP A 224 4.26 -30.63 -1.80
C ASP A 224 5.45 -30.22 -2.71
N ALA A 225 6.67 -30.61 -2.35
CA ALA A 225 7.91 -30.30 -3.07
C ALA A 225 7.97 -30.98 -4.44
N MET A 226 7.41 -30.32 -5.44
CA MET A 226 7.60 -30.67 -6.85
C MET A 226 9.05 -30.47 -7.27
N ASP A 227 9.53 -31.28 -8.23
CA ASP A 227 10.85 -31.13 -8.88
C ASP A 227 10.87 -29.93 -9.85
N LEU A 228 10.52 -28.74 -9.33
CA LEU A 228 10.38 -27.48 -10.04
C LEU A 228 11.34 -26.45 -9.44
N SER A 229 12.30 -26.04 -10.24
CA SER A 229 13.32 -25.08 -9.84
C SER A 229 12.78 -23.66 -9.81
N GLY A 230 13.14 -22.91 -8.76
CA GLY A 230 12.68 -21.54 -8.56
C GLY A 230 13.26 -20.54 -9.57
N GLY A 231 12.49 -19.50 -9.88
CA GLY A 231 12.88 -18.40 -10.79
C GLY A 231 12.75 -17.02 -10.15
N PRO A 232 12.14 -16.03 -10.84
CA PRO A 232 11.74 -14.79 -10.21
C PRO A 232 10.70 -15.02 -9.12
N LEU A 233 10.92 -14.42 -7.96
CA LEU A 233 9.89 -14.10 -6.96
C LEU A 233 9.45 -12.66 -7.22
N TYR A 234 8.16 -12.44 -7.48
CA TYR A 234 7.61 -11.16 -7.88
C TYR A 234 6.16 -10.99 -7.40
N MET A 235 5.59 -9.82 -7.63
CA MET A 235 4.16 -9.52 -7.46
C MET A 235 3.69 -8.63 -8.61
N ASP A 236 2.42 -8.74 -8.99
CA ASP A 236 1.82 -7.83 -9.97
C ASP A 236 1.09 -6.70 -9.22
N LEU A 237 1.49 -5.46 -9.51
CA LEU A 237 0.87 -4.24 -8.99
C LEU A 237 0.18 -3.47 -10.13
N VAL A 238 -0.81 -2.64 -9.81
CA VAL A 238 -1.56 -1.87 -10.81
C VAL A 238 -1.14 -0.39 -10.82
N HIS A 239 -0.98 0.17 -12.02
CA HIS A 239 -0.82 1.60 -12.27
C HIS A 239 -1.58 1.98 -13.55
N ASP A 240 -2.42 3.02 -13.48
CA ASP A 240 -3.23 3.51 -14.61
C ASP A 240 -3.97 2.37 -15.35
N ASP A 241 -4.64 1.49 -14.60
CA ASP A 241 -5.34 0.28 -15.09
C ASP A 241 -4.48 -0.80 -15.79
N HIS A 242 -3.14 -0.72 -15.72
CA HIS A 242 -2.23 -1.71 -16.28
C HIS A 242 -1.47 -2.50 -15.19
N ASN A 243 -1.21 -3.78 -15.46
CA ASN A 243 -0.35 -4.61 -14.61
C ASN A 243 1.13 -4.26 -14.79
N VAL A 244 1.82 -4.11 -13.67
CA VAL A 244 3.24 -3.79 -13.53
C VAL A 244 3.88 -4.84 -12.62
N PRO A 245 4.69 -5.76 -13.16
CA PRO A 245 5.39 -6.75 -12.33
C PRO A 245 6.55 -6.11 -11.57
N PHE A 246 6.59 -6.34 -10.27
CA PHE A 246 7.68 -5.95 -9.36
C PHE A 246 8.40 -7.19 -8.84
N VAL A 247 9.65 -7.38 -9.26
CA VAL A 247 10.50 -8.48 -8.82
C VAL A 247 11.10 -8.17 -7.45
N ILE A 248 10.92 -9.08 -6.51
CA ILE A 248 11.35 -8.98 -5.11
C ILE A 248 12.64 -9.79 -4.88
N GLY A 249 12.79 -10.92 -5.57
CA GLY A 249 13.92 -11.82 -5.42
C GLY A 249 14.23 -12.66 -6.65
N ILE A 250 15.49 -13.13 -6.73
CA ILE A 250 15.95 -14.12 -7.72
C ILE A 250 16.37 -15.41 -7.02
N ALA A 251 15.92 -16.56 -7.52
CA ALA A 251 16.31 -17.85 -6.95
C ALA A 251 17.84 -18.05 -7.02
N SER A 252 18.44 -18.44 -5.89
CA SER A 252 19.89 -18.65 -5.76
C SER A 252 20.24 -20.13 -5.59
N THR A 253 19.52 -20.85 -4.73
CA THR A 253 19.66 -22.30 -4.52
C THR A 253 18.45 -22.82 -3.76
N ALA A 254 18.08 -24.09 -3.96
CA ALA A 254 17.19 -24.82 -3.05
C ALA A 254 18.02 -25.77 -2.17
N THR A 255 17.47 -26.16 -1.02
CA THR A 255 18.09 -27.14 -0.11
C THR A 255 17.02 -27.82 0.77
N GLY A 256 17.15 -29.13 0.96
CA GLY A 256 16.31 -29.86 1.91
C GLY A 256 16.71 -29.56 3.35
N ALA A 257 15.71 -29.35 4.22
CA ALA A 257 15.86 -29.08 5.64
C ALA A 257 14.83 -29.92 6.42
N ASN A 258 15.27 -31.06 6.96
CA ASN A 258 14.43 -32.03 7.67
C ASN A 258 13.29 -32.59 6.80
N LEU A 259 12.06 -32.09 7.00
CA LEU A 259 10.84 -32.46 6.24
C LEU A 259 10.39 -31.37 5.26
N TYR A 260 11.23 -30.34 5.05
CA TYR A 260 10.92 -29.19 4.21
C TYR A 260 11.92 -29.05 3.06
N GLU A 261 11.46 -28.47 1.94
CA GLU A 261 12.33 -27.87 0.93
C GLU A 261 12.39 -26.36 1.18
N VAL A 262 13.60 -25.80 1.24
CA VAL A 262 13.84 -24.38 1.45
C VAL A 262 14.43 -23.77 0.19
N ASP A 263 13.63 -23.00 -0.54
CA ASP A 263 14.06 -22.22 -1.69
C ASP A 263 14.69 -20.91 -1.21
N ILE A 264 15.97 -20.69 -1.47
CA ILE A 264 16.71 -19.48 -1.06
C ILE A 264 16.80 -18.52 -2.24
N PHE A 265 16.34 -17.28 -2.02
CA PHE A 265 16.35 -16.19 -2.99
C PHE A 265 17.31 -15.09 -2.55
N THR A 266 17.95 -14.42 -3.52
CA THR A 266 18.68 -13.17 -3.28
C THR A 266 17.69 -12.01 -3.22
N LYS A 267 17.70 -11.23 -2.12
CA LYS A 267 16.77 -10.14 -1.81
C LYS A 267 17.15 -8.85 -2.53
N LEU A 268 16.35 -8.39 -3.49
CA LEU A 268 16.74 -7.28 -4.37
C LEU A 268 16.83 -5.92 -3.67
N SER A 269 16.08 -5.69 -2.59
CA SER A 269 16.19 -4.46 -1.76
C SER A 269 17.60 -4.20 -1.23
N LYS A 270 18.44 -5.24 -1.08
CA LYS A 270 19.84 -5.09 -0.66
C LYS A 270 20.82 -4.77 -1.80
N PHE A 271 20.35 -4.69 -3.04
CA PHE A 271 21.21 -4.51 -4.23
C PHE A 271 20.83 -3.32 -5.12
N GLY A 272 19.76 -2.57 -4.81
CA GLY A 272 19.27 -1.46 -5.63
C GLY A 272 20.36 -0.49 -6.11
N ASN A 273 21.19 -0.01 -5.18
CA ASN A 273 22.33 0.86 -5.49
C ASN A 273 23.32 0.19 -6.45
N TRP A 274 23.76 -1.04 -6.15
CA TRP A 274 24.72 -1.75 -7.00
C TRP A 274 24.19 -1.99 -8.42
N ILE A 275 22.91 -2.34 -8.57
CA ILE A 275 22.27 -2.53 -9.89
C ILE A 275 22.29 -1.20 -10.67
N ALA A 276 21.78 -0.13 -10.07
CA ALA A 276 21.69 1.18 -10.71
C ALA A 276 23.06 1.77 -11.06
N GLU A 277 24.03 1.68 -10.15
CA GLU A 277 25.41 2.14 -10.38
C GLU A 277 26.08 1.35 -11.51
N THR A 278 25.96 0.02 -11.49
CA THR A 278 26.55 -0.84 -12.53
C THR A 278 25.93 -0.55 -13.91
N MET A 279 24.61 -0.41 -14.00
CA MET A 279 23.96 -0.08 -15.28
C MET A 279 24.42 1.29 -15.81
N ARG A 280 24.51 2.29 -14.94
CA ARG A 280 24.98 3.63 -15.28
C ARG A 280 26.44 3.65 -15.74
N GLU A 281 27.32 2.87 -15.11
CA GLU A 281 28.72 2.70 -15.54
C GLU A 281 28.84 2.07 -16.94
N GLU A 282 27.88 1.22 -17.32
CA GLU A 282 27.77 0.69 -18.68
C GLU A 282 27.03 1.60 -19.66
N GLY A 283 26.63 2.81 -19.26
CA GLY A 283 25.95 3.80 -20.10
C GLY A 283 24.42 3.65 -20.19
N GLU A 284 23.79 2.94 -19.26
CA GLU A 284 22.33 2.77 -19.20
C GLU A 284 21.77 3.46 -17.94
N GLU A 285 20.97 4.53 -18.12
CA GLU A 285 20.37 5.27 -17.00
C GLU A 285 18.90 4.86 -16.80
N VAL A 286 18.66 4.06 -15.77
CA VAL A 286 17.34 3.52 -15.42
C VAL A 286 16.96 3.92 -14.00
N SER A 287 15.82 4.61 -13.86
CA SER A 287 15.20 4.81 -12.55
C SER A 287 14.45 3.54 -12.11
N PHE A 288 14.66 3.12 -10.86
CA PHE A 288 13.90 2.06 -10.20
C PHE A 288 12.88 2.60 -9.19
N GLU A 289 12.65 3.92 -9.16
CA GLU A 289 11.54 4.50 -8.40
C GLU A 289 10.20 3.88 -8.88
N PRO A 290 9.34 3.37 -7.98
CA PRO A 290 8.21 2.53 -8.38
C PRO A 290 7.30 3.16 -9.43
N LEU A 291 6.92 4.43 -9.21
CA LEU A 291 6.01 5.16 -10.09
C LEU A 291 6.64 5.47 -11.46
N GLU A 292 7.94 5.80 -11.51
CA GLU A 292 8.66 6.10 -12.75
C GLU A 292 8.94 4.83 -13.57
N CYS A 293 9.15 3.69 -12.90
CA CYS A 293 9.25 2.40 -13.57
C CYS A 293 7.88 1.91 -14.10
N ALA A 294 6.80 2.11 -13.36
CA ALA A 294 5.44 1.74 -13.76
C ALA A 294 4.97 2.47 -15.02
N LYS A 295 5.20 3.80 -15.09
CA LYS A 295 4.95 4.63 -16.28
C LYS A 295 5.77 4.19 -17.50
N ARG A 296 6.94 3.57 -17.30
CA ARG A 296 7.78 3.12 -18.42
C ARG A 296 7.10 1.99 -19.20
N HIS A 297 7.02 2.17 -20.52
CA HIS A 297 6.44 1.22 -21.47
C HIS A 297 4.95 0.90 -21.23
N LEU A 298 4.22 1.78 -20.54
CA LEU A 298 2.81 1.59 -20.16
C LEU A 298 1.93 1.17 -21.35
N GLN A 299 2.16 1.72 -22.54
CA GLN A 299 1.43 1.41 -23.78
C GLN A 299 1.53 -0.05 -24.26
N TYR A 300 2.51 -0.80 -23.77
CA TYR A 300 2.67 -2.23 -24.07
C TYR A 300 2.22 -3.13 -22.92
N ARG A 301 2.03 -2.58 -21.71
CA ARG A 301 1.61 -3.36 -20.53
C ARG A 301 0.20 -3.90 -20.74
N ARG A 302 -0.11 -4.99 -20.07
CA ARG A 302 -1.45 -5.61 -20.12
C ARG A 302 -2.40 -4.84 -19.20
N GLN A 303 -3.55 -4.43 -19.72
CA GLN A 303 -4.64 -3.88 -18.92
C GLN A 303 -5.27 -4.95 -18.03
N ILE A 304 -5.74 -4.54 -16.85
CA ILE A 304 -6.52 -5.40 -15.96
C ILE A 304 -7.86 -5.80 -16.59
N ASN A 305 -8.40 -6.95 -16.19
CA ASN A 305 -9.72 -7.37 -16.60
C ASN A 305 -10.77 -6.67 -15.73
N GLY A 306 -11.38 -5.57 -16.19
CA GLY A 306 -12.42 -4.91 -15.41
C GLY A 306 -12.84 -3.53 -15.92
N SER A 307 -13.51 -2.77 -15.05
CA SER A 307 -13.81 -1.36 -15.26
C SER A 307 -12.64 -0.48 -14.84
N LYS A 308 -12.45 0.64 -15.56
CA LYS A 308 -11.49 1.72 -15.29
C LYS A 308 -11.43 2.07 -13.78
N LEU A 309 -10.31 1.79 -13.10
CA LEU A 309 -10.14 2.14 -11.68
C LEU A 309 -9.86 3.63 -11.55
N PHE A 310 -9.03 4.19 -12.43
CA PHE A 310 -8.61 5.59 -12.39
C PHE A 310 -9.32 6.40 -13.45
N ASP A 311 -10.19 7.32 -13.06
CA ASP A 311 -10.86 8.19 -14.01
C ASP A 311 -10.64 9.68 -13.74
N SER A 312 -9.75 10.24 -14.53
CA SER A 312 -9.41 11.66 -14.65
C SER A 312 -10.40 12.49 -15.48
N SER A 313 -11.41 11.88 -16.10
CA SER A 313 -12.45 12.61 -16.85
C SER A 313 -13.64 13.06 -15.98
N ASN A 314 -13.76 12.51 -14.76
CA ASN A 314 -14.74 12.94 -13.78
C ASN A 314 -14.32 14.27 -13.15
N SER A 315 -15.18 15.28 -13.29
CA SER A 315 -15.12 16.52 -12.50
C SER A 315 -15.19 16.23 -11.00
N ILE A 316 -14.45 17.00 -10.22
CA ILE A 316 -14.46 16.90 -8.75
C ILE A 316 -15.54 17.80 -8.14
N ASP A 317 -16.71 17.90 -8.79
CA ASP A 317 -17.80 18.89 -8.60
C ASP A 317 -18.32 19.12 -7.18
N TYR A 318 -17.97 18.24 -6.23
CA TYR A 318 -18.38 18.28 -4.83
C TYR A 318 -17.23 18.54 -3.87
N MET A 319 -16.00 18.37 -4.33
CA MET A 319 -14.79 18.38 -3.52
C MET A 319 -14.25 19.80 -3.41
N VAL A 320 -13.72 20.12 -2.24
CA VAL A 320 -13.01 21.37 -2.00
C VAL A 320 -11.64 21.10 -1.37
N SER A 321 -10.63 21.88 -1.75
CA SER A 321 -9.35 21.91 -1.03
C SER A 321 -9.42 22.95 0.08
N ILE A 322 -8.91 22.65 1.27
CA ILE A 322 -9.06 23.50 2.47
C ILE A 322 -7.69 24.01 2.92
N HIS A 323 -7.60 25.34 3.03
CA HIS A 323 -6.35 26.05 3.30
C HIS A 323 -6.42 26.85 4.60
N GLY A 324 -5.33 26.77 5.37
CA GLY A 324 -5.09 27.60 6.54
C GLY A 324 -4.80 29.06 6.17
N ASN A 325 -4.56 29.89 7.19
CA ASN A 325 -3.95 31.21 6.99
C ASN A 325 -2.55 31.01 6.33
N PRO A 326 -2.11 31.79 5.33
CA PRO A 326 -0.74 31.75 4.80
C PRO A 326 0.39 31.80 5.86
N ASP A 327 0.17 32.38 7.04
CA ASP A 327 1.15 32.36 8.15
C ASP A 327 1.23 31.00 8.88
N THR A 328 0.28 30.09 8.66
CA THR A 328 0.32 28.74 9.22
C THR A 328 1.10 27.81 8.29
N ASN A 329 2.17 27.18 8.82
CA ASN A 329 2.85 26.08 8.15
C ASN A 329 1.92 24.85 8.08
N GLN A 330 1.03 24.84 7.09
CA GLN A 330 0.10 23.73 6.84
C GLN A 330 0.89 22.53 6.32
N THR A 331 1.21 21.59 7.23
CA THR A 331 1.93 20.35 6.92
C THR A 331 1.05 19.31 6.23
N ILE A 332 -0.26 19.32 6.51
CA ILE A 332 -1.24 18.35 5.99
C ILE A 332 -2.15 19.04 4.98
N LYS A 333 -2.17 18.51 3.74
CA LYS A 333 -3.19 18.88 2.74
C LYS A 333 -4.53 18.29 3.16
N CYS A 334 -5.56 19.12 3.16
CA CYS A 334 -6.87 18.74 3.65
C CYS A 334 -7.96 19.13 2.66
N THR A 335 -9.03 18.33 2.64
CA THR A 335 -10.11 18.44 1.67
C THR A 335 -11.46 18.23 2.34
N GLY A 336 -12.55 18.42 1.61
CA GLY A 336 -13.90 18.19 2.12
C GLY A 336 -14.93 18.10 1.00
N ALA A 337 -16.20 17.91 1.38
CA ALA A 337 -17.34 17.92 0.47
C ALA A 337 -18.25 19.13 0.72
N LEU A 338 -18.66 19.81 -0.34
CA LEU A 338 -19.76 20.76 -0.33
C LEU A 338 -21.08 19.97 -0.21
N ILE A 339 -21.84 20.17 0.89
CA ILE A 339 -23.12 19.48 1.18
C ILE A 339 -24.32 20.44 1.25
N GLY A 340 -24.06 21.74 1.20
CA GLY A 340 -25.03 22.81 0.97
C GLY A 340 -24.31 23.96 0.30
N LYS A 341 -25.02 24.90 -0.32
CA LYS A 341 -24.40 25.96 -1.13
C LYS A 341 -23.32 26.76 -0.39
N ASP A 342 -23.46 26.95 0.91
CA ASP A 342 -22.51 27.64 1.80
C ASP A 342 -21.93 26.69 2.88
N VAL A 343 -22.05 25.37 2.70
CA VAL A 343 -21.75 24.37 3.74
C VAL A 343 -20.80 23.30 3.22
N VAL A 344 -19.61 23.22 3.82
CA VAL A 344 -18.64 22.15 3.59
C VAL A 344 -18.57 21.25 4.82
N VAL A 345 -18.48 19.94 4.62
CA VAL A 345 -18.12 18.96 5.65
C VAL A 345 -16.69 18.45 5.40
N THR A 346 -15.92 18.31 6.47
CA THR A 346 -14.52 17.86 6.46
C THR A 346 -14.21 17.13 7.77
N LEU A 347 -12.97 16.70 7.96
CA LEU A 347 -12.52 16.11 9.21
C LEU A 347 -12.16 17.19 10.23
N ALA A 348 -12.35 16.89 11.51
CA ALA A 348 -11.97 17.80 12.59
C ALA A 348 -10.46 18.06 12.62
N LEU A 349 -9.65 17.01 12.36
CA LEU A 349 -8.19 17.10 12.29
C LEU A 349 -7.71 18.17 11.30
N CYS A 350 -8.46 18.40 10.22
CA CYS A 350 -8.09 19.31 9.15
C CYS A 350 -8.24 20.78 9.50
N VAL A 351 -9.00 21.11 10.54
CA VAL A 351 -9.40 22.49 10.86
C VAL A 351 -9.27 22.85 12.34
N ILE A 352 -8.76 21.95 13.18
CA ILE A 352 -8.55 22.21 14.63
C ILE A 352 -7.61 23.40 14.92
N ASN A 353 -6.68 23.69 14.02
CA ASN A 353 -5.74 24.82 14.12
C ASN A 353 -6.10 25.99 13.20
N PHE A 354 -7.29 25.98 12.59
CA PHE A 354 -7.68 26.96 11.57
C PHE A 354 -8.53 28.08 12.16
N MET A 355 -8.49 29.25 11.52
CA MET A 355 -9.06 30.50 12.05
C MET A 355 -10.09 31.06 11.05
N PRO A 356 -11.34 31.30 11.47
CA PRO A 356 -12.37 31.89 10.61
C PRO A 356 -11.92 33.21 9.97
N TYR A 357 -12.45 33.48 8.78
CA TYR A 357 -12.13 34.59 7.86
C TYR A 357 -10.70 34.59 7.28
N SER A 358 -9.72 33.98 7.95
CA SER A 358 -8.35 33.79 7.42
C SER A 358 -8.14 32.44 6.70
N SER A 359 -8.92 31.41 7.04
CA SER A 359 -8.96 30.15 6.31
C SER A 359 -9.95 30.25 5.13
N TYR A 360 -9.67 29.52 4.06
CA TYR A 360 -10.47 29.51 2.83
C TYR A 360 -10.54 28.12 2.19
N VAL A 361 -11.56 27.92 1.36
CA VAL A 361 -11.68 26.76 0.49
C VAL A 361 -11.41 27.14 -0.96
N VAL A 362 -10.88 26.19 -1.73
CA VAL A 362 -10.69 26.29 -3.19
C VAL A 362 -11.61 25.26 -3.85
N LEU A 363 -12.42 25.72 -4.81
CA LEU A 363 -13.35 24.89 -5.60
C LEU A 363 -12.68 24.38 -6.90
N ASP A 364 -13.35 23.47 -7.62
CA ASP A 364 -12.85 22.91 -8.90
C ASP A 364 -12.63 23.98 -9.98
N ASP A 365 -13.52 24.98 -10.05
CA ASP A 365 -13.39 26.15 -10.93
C ASP A 365 -12.26 27.13 -10.51
N ARG A 366 -11.48 26.76 -9.49
CA ARG A 366 -10.38 27.52 -8.87
C ARG A 366 -10.81 28.78 -8.14
N SER A 367 -12.12 29.02 -7.97
CA SER A 367 -12.60 30.10 -7.11
C SER A 367 -12.29 29.83 -5.64
N THR A 368 -12.07 30.90 -4.88
CA THR A 368 -11.72 30.85 -3.46
C THR A 368 -12.82 31.47 -2.62
N ILE A 369 -13.22 30.80 -1.53
CA ILE A 369 -14.25 31.30 -0.61
C ILE A 369 -13.77 31.20 0.83
N ASN A 370 -13.78 32.31 1.55
CA ASN A 370 -13.35 32.34 2.95
C ASN A 370 -14.35 31.57 3.85
N VAL A 371 -13.82 30.94 4.90
CA VAL A 371 -14.60 30.24 5.90
C VAL A 371 -15.12 31.22 6.95
N LYS A 372 -16.43 31.39 7.04
CA LYS A 372 -17.12 32.27 7.99
C LYS A 372 -17.18 31.69 9.40
N HIS A 373 -17.42 30.39 9.52
CA HIS A 373 -17.43 29.66 10.80
C HIS A 373 -16.85 28.26 10.63
N ILE A 374 -16.12 27.81 11.66
CA ILE A 374 -15.59 26.45 11.80
C ILE A 374 -16.32 25.83 12.99
N ILE A 375 -16.96 24.66 12.81
CA ILE A 375 -17.77 23.99 13.82
C ILE A 375 -17.30 22.54 13.91
N ILE A 376 -16.44 22.26 14.89
CA ILE A 376 -15.90 20.92 15.17
C ILE A 376 -16.91 20.14 16.03
N HIS A 377 -17.00 18.82 15.85
CA HIS A 377 -17.85 17.97 16.68
C HIS A 377 -17.45 18.06 18.16
N PRO A 378 -18.39 18.25 19.11
CA PRO A 378 -18.06 18.52 20.51
C PRO A 378 -17.34 17.37 21.22
N ASN A 379 -17.45 16.14 20.69
CA ASN A 379 -16.79 14.95 21.22
C ASN A 379 -15.50 14.59 20.45
N TYR A 380 -15.02 15.44 19.54
CA TYR A 380 -13.75 15.18 18.83
C TYR A 380 -12.58 15.16 19.81
N THR A 381 -11.75 14.11 19.74
CA THR A 381 -10.51 14.02 20.50
C THR A 381 -9.32 14.15 19.56
N ALA A 382 -8.50 15.18 19.78
CA ALA A 382 -7.32 15.48 18.97
C ALA A 382 -6.35 14.27 18.92
N ASN A 383 -5.77 14.04 17.74
CA ASN A 383 -4.88 12.90 17.44
C ASN A 383 -5.54 11.50 17.56
N THR A 384 -6.87 11.43 17.52
CA THR A 384 -7.63 10.18 17.36
C THR A 384 -8.55 10.28 16.13
N LEU A 385 -9.14 9.15 15.72
CA LEU A 385 -10.14 9.13 14.64
C LEU A 385 -11.59 9.24 15.14
N TYR A 386 -11.82 9.30 16.46
CA TYR A 386 -13.16 9.38 17.05
C TYR A 386 -13.80 10.75 16.89
N ASN A 387 -15.06 10.77 16.43
CA ASN A 387 -15.85 11.98 16.18
C ASN A 387 -15.11 13.00 15.29
N ASN A 388 -14.31 12.51 14.34
CA ASN A 388 -13.36 13.28 13.55
C ASN A 388 -14.04 14.04 12.41
N ILE A 389 -14.98 14.92 12.74
CA ILE A 389 -15.82 15.65 11.77
C ILE A 389 -15.96 17.14 12.15
N ALA A 390 -15.97 17.99 11.13
CA ALA A 390 -16.22 19.41 11.23
C ALA A 390 -17.11 19.93 10.09
N ILE A 391 -17.88 20.97 10.37
CA ILE A 391 -18.68 21.72 9.40
C ILE A 391 -18.08 23.12 9.25
N LEU A 392 -17.87 23.54 8.01
CA LEU A 392 -17.47 24.89 7.64
C LEU A 392 -18.68 25.60 7.02
N LYS A 393 -18.98 26.80 7.53
CA LYS A 393 -19.91 27.73 6.87
C LYS A 393 -19.08 28.73 6.07
N LEU A 394 -19.41 28.94 4.80
CA LEU A 394 -18.71 29.83 3.89
C LEU A 394 -19.24 31.28 4.00
N VAL A 395 -18.48 32.26 3.49
CA VAL A 395 -18.93 33.67 3.45
C VAL A 395 -19.96 33.95 2.34
N SER A 396 -20.00 33.12 1.30
CA SER A 396 -20.91 33.22 0.14
C SER A 396 -21.31 31.83 -0.34
N GLU A 397 -22.36 31.77 -1.18
CA GLU A 397 -22.68 30.55 -1.92
C GLU A 397 -21.55 30.17 -2.89
N ALA A 398 -21.27 28.88 -3.01
CA ALA A 398 -20.36 28.29 -3.98
C ALA A 398 -20.98 28.21 -5.38
N SER A 399 -20.14 28.23 -6.42
CA SER A 399 -20.51 28.08 -7.83
C SER A 399 -20.86 26.63 -8.22
N ILE A 400 -20.26 25.66 -7.54
CA ILE A 400 -20.43 24.22 -7.79
C ILE A 400 -21.69 23.66 -7.11
N THR A 401 -22.19 22.52 -7.61
CA THR A 401 -23.41 21.90 -7.08
C THR A 401 -23.11 21.11 -5.81
N PRO A 402 -23.83 21.30 -4.68
CA PRO A 402 -23.60 20.50 -3.47
C PRO A 402 -23.96 19.02 -3.63
N ALA A 403 -23.20 18.15 -2.96
CA ALA A 403 -23.48 16.72 -2.86
C ALA A 403 -24.66 16.42 -1.93
N GLN A 404 -25.44 15.40 -2.27
CA GLN A 404 -26.45 14.83 -1.37
C GLN A 404 -25.81 13.76 -0.47
N ILE A 405 -26.05 13.83 0.85
CA ILE A 405 -25.62 12.76 1.78
C ILE A 405 -26.47 11.50 1.56
N ALA A 406 -25.85 10.33 1.61
CA ALA A 406 -26.52 9.04 1.49
C ALA A 406 -27.54 8.83 2.63
N ALA A 407 -28.78 8.47 2.26
CA ALA A 407 -29.90 8.43 3.19
C ALA A 407 -30.11 7.07 3.90
N ILE A 408 -29.27 6.07 3.66
CA ILE A 408 -29.47 4.68 4.12
C ILE A 408 -28.13 4.05 4.50
N HIS A 409 -28.09 3.34 5.64
CA HIS A 409 -27.00 2.44 5.97
C HIS A 409 -27.01 1.20 5.08
N SER A 410 -26.07 1.10 4.15
CA SER A 410 -25.96 -0.03 3.22
C SER A 410 -24.52 -0.24 2.75
N LYS A 411 -24.15 -1.52 2.53
CA LYS A 411 -22.94 -1.85 1.79
C LYS A 411 -23.13 -1.43 0.34
N HIS A 412 -22.24 -0.59 -0.16
CA HIS A 412 -22.27 -0.06 -1.52
C HIS A 412 -21.11 -0.66 -2.32
N ASN A 413 -21.43 -1.25 -3.48
CA ASN A 413 -20.46 -1.98 -4.32
C ASN A 413 -19.87 -1.13 -5.46
N LYS A 414 -20.20 0.17 -5.49
CA LYS A 414 -19.70 1.15 -6.45
C LYS A 414 -19.28 2.39 -5.69
N ILE A 415 -18.13 2.31 -5.05
CA ILE A 415 -17.52 3.44 -4.34
C ILE A 415 -16.55 4.16 -5.25
N THR A 416 -16.63 5.48 -5.20
CA THR A 416 -15.69 6.39 -5.82
C THR A 416 -15.07 7.27 -4.74
N LEU A 417 -13.74 7.24 -4.62
CA LEU A 417 -12.95 8.14 -3.79
C LEU A 417 -12.23 9.14 -4.69
N TYR A 418 -12.10 10.41 -4.30
CA TYR A 418 -11.22 11.35 -4.99
C TYR A 418 -9.83 11.38 -4.36
N ALA A 419 -8.80 11.22 -5.19
CA ALA A 419 -7.39 11.15 -4.81
C ALA A 419 -6.49 11.85 -5.83
N THR A 420 -5.21 12.04 -5.48
CA THR A 420 -4.14 12.47 -6.41
C THR A 420 -3.12 11.35 -6.58
N ASP A 421 -2.16 11.52 -7.49
CA ASP A 421 -0.95 10.70 -7.56
C ASP A 421 0.28 11.49 -7.08
N GLY A 422 1.43 10.81 -7.06
CA GLY A 422 2.73 11.40 -6.79
C GLY A 422 3.27 12.32 -7.90
N SER A 423 2.48 12.69 -8.91
CA SER A 423 2.93 13.60 -9.97
C SER A 423 3.17 15.01 -9.43
N LYS A 424 3.90 15.83 -10.21
CA LYS A 424 4.16 17.24 -9.88
C LYS A 424 2.92 18.12 -10.08
N ASP A 425 2.04 17.75 -11.01
CA ASP A 425 0.86 18.54 -11.37
C ASP A 425 -0.35 18.23 -10.47
N LYS A 426 -0.31 17.12 -9.69
CA LYS A 426 -1.26 16.73 -8.63
C LYS A 426 -2.73 16.99 -8.97
N HIS A 427 -3.14 16.59 -10.17
CA HIS A 427 -4.55 16.57 -10.55
C HIS A 427 -5.30 15.52 -9.75
N TYR A 428 -6.49 15.87 -9.26
CA TYR A 428 -7.38 14.90 -8.65
C TYR A 428 -8.05 14.04 -9.72
N PHE A 429 -8.26 12.76 -9.41
CA PHE A 429 -9.02 11.81 -10.20
C PHE A 429 -9.97 11.01 -9.31
N SER A 430 -10.97 10.40 -9.94
CA SER A 430 -11.83 9.43 -9.29
C SER A 430 -11.19 8.04 -9.25
N VAL A 431 -11.33 7.36 -8.11
CA VAL A 431 -10.82 6.02 -7.81
C VAL A 431 -12.00 5.10 -7.58
N ASN A 432 -12.19 4.17 -8.51
CA ASN A 432 -13.26 3.18 -8.52
C ASN A 432 -12.75 1.81 -8.05
N GLY A 433 -13.61 0.79 -8.06
CA GLY A 433 -13.21 -0.58 -7.64
C GLY A 433 -12.98 -0.72 -6.14
N LEU A 434 -13.51 0.22 -5.34
CA LEU A 434 -13.52 0.18 -3.89
C LEU A 434 -14.84 -0.41 -3.36
N SER A 435 -14.73 -1.12 -2.24
CA SER A 435 -15.85 -1.67 -1.47
C SER A 435 -15.82 -1.12 -0.04
N LEU A 436 -17.00 -0.96 0.58
CA LEU A 436 -17.11 -0.60 1.99
C LEU A 436 -17.13 -1.83 2.88
N LYS A 437 -16.31 -1.81 3.92
CA LYS A 437 -16.27 -2.76 5.04
C LYS A 437 -16.63 -2.03 6.33
N PHE A 438 -17.22 -2.76 7.28
CA PHE A 438 -17.63 -2.24 8.58
C PHE A 438 -17.30 -3.27 9.66
N SER A 439 -17.17 -2.82 10.92
CA SER A 439 -17.05 -3.68 12.10
C SER A 439 -15.96 -4.75 11.97
N ASP A 440 -16.33 -6.03 11.98
CA ASP A 440 -15.44 -7.20 11.94
C ASP A 440 -14.83 -7.49 10.57
N GLU A 441 -15.34 -6.89 9.49
CA GLU A 441 -14.73 -6.96 8.15
C GLU A 441 -13.55 -5.99 7.98
N CYS A 442 -13.36 -5.08 8.94
CA CYS A 442 -12.24 -4.14 8.93
C CYS A 442 -10.98 -4.78 9.56
N VAL A 443 -9.89 -4.81 8.79
CA VAL A 443 -8.58 -5.28 9.23
C VAL A 443 -7.67 -4.08 9.45
N LEU A 444 -7.50 -3.69 10.71
CA LEU A 444 -6.63 -2.57 11.09
C LEU A 444 -5.15 -2.95 11.00
N SER A 445 -4.37 -2.07 10.36
CA SER A 445 -2.91 -2.04 10.45
C SER A 445 -2.45 -1.67 11.86
N ASP A 446 -1.17 -1.89 12.16
CA ASP A 446 -0.62 -1.53 13.48
C ASP A 446 -0.66 -0.02 13.73
N ASP A 447 -0.41 0.81 12.70
CA ASP A 447 -0.54 2.27 12.78
C ASP A 447 -1.98 2.69 13.12
N HIS A 448 -2.97 2.12 12.42
CA HIS A 448 -4.38 2.40 12.68
C HIS A 448 -4.82 1.98 14.10
N ARG A 449 -4.23 0.92 14.68
CA ARG A 449 -4.52 0.48 16.06
C ARG A 449 -4.08 1.51 17.09
N PHE A 450 -3.02 2.27 16.84
CA PHE A 450 -2.60 3.37 17.73
C PHE A 450 -3.55 4.58 17.68
N LEU A 451 -4.22 4.81 16.55
CA LEU A 451 -5.20 5.88 16.38
C LEU A 451 -6.62 5.51 16.87
N LEU A 452 -6.88 4.22 17.06
CA LEU A 452 -8.18 3.62 17.44
C LEU A 452 -8.08 2.76 18.71
N LEU A 453 -7.66 3.39 19.82
CA LEU A 453 -7.45 2.71 21.11
C LEU A 453 -8.72 2.08 21.73
N GLU A 454 -9.90 2.60 21.41
CA GLU A 454 -11.21 2.04 21.82
C GLU A 454 -11.80 1.12 20.73
N GLY A 455 -10.99 0.72 19.74
CA GLY A 455 -11.40 -0.05 18.58
C GLY A 455 -12.25 0.75 17.58
N LEU A 456 -12.85 0.04 16.64
CA LEU A 456 -13.77 0.61 15.64
C LEU A 456 -15.13 0.90 16.26
N GLN A 457 -15.60 2.13 16.08
CA GLN A 457 -16.96 2.57 16.43
C GLN A 457 -17.82 2.67 15.16
N PRO A 458 -19.17 2.68 15.25
CA PRO A 458 -20.06 2.72 14.07
C PRO A 458 -19.81 3.87 13.08
N GLU A 459 -19.20 4.97 13.53
CA GLU A 459 -18.78 6.09 12.68
C GLU A 459 -17.60 5.77 11.75
N HIS A 460 -17.02 4.57 11.81
CA HIS A 460 -15.89 4.13 11.00
C HIS A 460 -16.32 3.15 9.92
N MET A 461 -15.77 3.32 8.72
CA MET A 461 -15.83 2.37 7.62
C MET A 461 -14.41 2.13 7.10
N CYS A 462 -14.18 0.99 6.45
CA CYS A 462 -12.93 0.74 5.73
C CYS A 462 -13.16 0.63 4.23
N LEU A 463 -12.23 1.19 3.45
CA LEU A 463 -12.20 1.12 2.00
C LEU A 463 -11.25 -0.01 1.60
N GLN A 464 -11.73 -0.92 0.76
CA GLN A 464 -10.95 -2.05 0.27
C GLN A 464 -11.14 -2.28 -1.22
N SER A 465 -10.04 -2.42 -1.96
CA SER A 465 -9.97 -3.03 -3.29
C SER A 465 -9.32 -4.42 -3.22
N GLU A 466 -9.59 -5.25 -4.24
CA GLU A 466 -8.90 -6.53 -4.48
C GLU A 466 -7.52 -6.32 -5.14
N TYR A 467 -7.31 -5.19 -5.82
CA TYR A 467 -6.04 -4.85 -6.46
C TYR A 467 -5.06 -4.25 -5.46
N SER A 468 -3.77 -4.41 -5.72
CA SER A 468 -2.68 -3.69 -5.05
C SER A 468 -2.06 -2.69 -6.02
N LEU A 469 -1.80 -1.46 -5.58
CA LEU A 469 -1.27 -0.39 -6.44
C LEU A 469 0.24 -0.28 -6.37
N VAL A 470 0.84 0.23 -7.43
CA VAL A 470 2.22 0.73 -7.39
C VAL A 470 2.29 1.92 -6.42
N PRO A 471 3.24 1.96 -5.46
CA PRO A 471 3.41 3.07 -4.55
C PRO A 471 3.46 4.43 -5.25
N GLY A 472 2.73 5.41 -4.70
CA GLY A 472 2.56 6.74 -5.29
C GLY A 472 1.50 6.85 -6.40
N SER A 473 0.84 5.76 -6.81
CA SER A 473 -0.26 5.84 -7.81
C SER A 473 -1.57 6.38 -7.26
N CYS A 474 -1.76 6.35 -5.94
CA CYS A 474 -2.94 6.92 -5.29
C CYS A 474 -2.59 7.44 -3.89
N GLU A 475 -2.87 8.72 -3.67
CA GLU A 475 -2.73 9.48 -2.43
C GLU A 475 -4.03 10.28 -2.22
N ALA A 476 -4.90 9.78 -1.35
CA ALA A 476 -6.08 10.53 -0.90
C ALA A 476 -5.68 11.40 0.29
N HIS A 477 -6.15 12.64 0.31
CA HIS A 477 -5.88 13.57 1.41
C HIS A 477 -6.94 13.42 2.50
N PRO A 478 -6.63 13.64 3.79
CA PRO A 478 -7.63 13.67 4.85
C PRO A 478 -8.82 14.58 4.49
N GLY A 479 -10.03 14.04 4.65
CA GLY A 479 -11.28 14.66 4.24
C GLY A 479 -11.68 14.43 2.78
N SER A 480 -10.93 13.63 2.01
CA SER A 480 -11.25 13.30 0.62
C SER A 480 -12.61 12.60 0.57
N PRO A 481 -13.60 13.13 -0.17
CA PRO A 481 -14.95 12.61 -0.07
C PRO A 481 -15.13 11.28 -0.80
N VAL A 482 -15.89 10.39 -0.15
CA VAL A 482 -16.22 9.03 -0.58
C VAL A 482 -17.67 9.01 -1.04
N PHE A 483 -17.88 8.72 -2.32
CA PHE A 483 -19.18 8.70 -2.96
C PHE A 483 -19.65 7.29 -3.30
N TRP A 484 -20.96 7.09 -3.25
CA TRP A 484 -21.64 5.98 -3.92
C TRP A 484 -22.40 6.52 -5.14
N GLU A 485 -22.19 5.92 -6.30
CA GLU A 485 -22.93 6.30 -7.51
C GLU A 485 -24.15 5.39 -7.75
N ARG A 486 -25.31 6.02 -7.98
CA ARG A 486 -26.55 5.35 -8.40
C ARG A 486 -27.27 6.20 -9.46
N TYR A 487 -27.55 5.60 -10.62
CA TYR A 487 -28.20 6.25 -11.76
C TYR A 487 -27.53 7.59 -12.16
N SER A 488 -26.20 7.63 -12.16
CA SER A 488 -25.39 8.83 -12.43
C SER A 488 -25.52 9.98 -11.42
N THR A 489 -26.16 9.72 -10.26
CA THR A 489 -26.12 10.60 -9.09
C THR A 489 -25.10 10.09 -8.08
N LYS A 490 -24.17 10.95 -7.65
CA LYS A 490 -23.18 10.65 -6.60
C LYS A 490 -23.72 11.08 -5.23
N TYR A 491 -23.75 10.15 -4.28
CA TYR A 491 -24.19 10.37 -2.90
C TYR A 491 -22.98 10.30 -1.95
N LEU A 492 -22.80 11.30 -1.09
CA LEU A 492 -21.71 11.32 -0.11
C LEU A 492 -21.99 10.27 0.99
N VAL A 493 -21.12 9.27 1.10
CA VAL A 493 -21.20 8.19 2.10
C VAL A 493 -20.24 8.43 3.26
N GLY A 494 -19.13 9.12 3.01
CA GLY A 494 -18.12 9.36 4.03
C GLY A 494 -16.96 10.23 3.57
N LEU A 495 -15.97 10.33 4.44
CA LEU A 495 -14.73 11.08 4.20
C LEU A 495 -13.55 10.15 4.51
N TYR A 496 -12.60 10.02 3.58
CA TYR A 496 -11.35 9.30 3.82
C TYR A 496 -10.58 9.99 4.96
N MET A 497 -10.07 9.21 5.92
CA MET A 497 -9.31 9.70 7.07
C MET A 497 -7.82 9.40 6.95
N ASP A 498 -7.47 8.12 6.78
CA ASP A 498 -6.10 7.63 6.81
C ASP A 498 -5.97 6.29 6.05
N GLY A 499 -4.75 5.89 5.72
CA GLY A 499 -4.42 4.56 5.18
C GLY A 499 -3.84 4.56 3.77
N ARG A 500 -2.80 3.75 3.57
CA ARG A 500 -1.98 3.79 2.35
C ARG A 500 -2.74 3.34 1.11
N HIS A 501 -2.31 3.84 -0.04
CA HIS A 501 -2.76 3.43 -1.37
C HIS A 501 -4.29 3.48 -1.57
N CYS A 502 -4.99 4.38 -0.87
CA CYS A 502 -6.44 4.61 -1.04
C CYS A 502 -7.35 3.39 -0.75
N GLY A 503 -6.85 2.36 -0.04
CA GLY A 503 -7.59 1.11 0.21
C GLY A 503 -7.20 -0.07 -0.69
N PHE A 504 -6.12 0.04 -1.47
CA PHE A 504 -5.63 -1.01 -2.35
C PHE A 504 -4.49 -1.82 -1.70
N GLY A 505 -4.64 -3.14 -1.65
CA GLY A 505 -3.74 -4.07 -0.95
C GLY A 505 -3.78 -3.97 0.59
N GLU A 506 -3.94 -2.77 1.13
CA GLU A 506 -4.17 -2.49 2.55
C GLU A 506 -5.47 -1.70 2.71
N GLN A 507 -6.28 -2.00 3.73
CA GLN A 507 -7.52 -1.27 3.96
C GLN A 507 -7.25 0.14 4.48
N ALA A 508 -7.90 1.14 3.87
CA ALA A 508 -7.88 2.52 4.36
C ALA A 508 -9.12 2.81 5.22
N ILE A 509 -9.03 3.76 6.15
CA ILE A 509 -10.11 4.10 7.08
C ILE A 509 -10.79 5.39 6.63
N GLY A 510 -12.13 5.37 6.63
CA GLY A 510 -12.98 6.53 6.39
C GLY A 510 -13.94 6.76 7.53
N LEU A 511 -14.31 8.02 7.73
CA LEU A 511 -15.45 8.44 8.54
C LEU A 511 -16.72 8.15 7.76
N TYR A 512 -17.60 7.33 8.32
CA TYR A 512 -18.92 7.05 7.79
C TYR A 512 -19.90 8.16 8.23
N ILE A 513 -20.29 9.01 7.28
CA ILE A 513 -20.93 10.31 7.60
C ILE A 513 -22.36 10.15 8.16
N TYR A 514 -23.00 9.02 7.89
CA TYR A 514 -24.41 8.79 8.24
C TYR A 514 -24.66 8.81 9.75
N GLU A 515 -23.73 8.28 10.57
CA GLU A 515 -23.84 8.30 12.03
C GLU A 515 -23.82 9.74 12.58
N HIS A 516 -23.21 10.67 11.84
CA HIS A 516 -23.16 12.10 12.19
C HIS A 516 -24.35 12.91 11.64
N ASN A 517 -25.28 12.30 10.89
CA ASN A 517 -26.39 13.02 10.26
C ASN A 517 -27.24 13.84 11.24
N LEU A 518 -27.47 13.36 12.46
CA LEU A 518 -28.25 14.11 13.47
C LEU A 518 -27.51 15.39 13.88
N TRP A 519 -26.20 15.30 14.11
CA TRP A 519 -25.36 16.46 14.45
C TRP A 519 -25.25 17.42 13.26
N ILE A 520 -24.95 16.92 12.06
CA ILE A 520 -24.86 17.72 10.82
C ILE A 520 -26.16 18.50 10.60
N ASN A 521 -27.32 17.84 10.67
CA ASN A 521 -28.62 18.49 10.52
C ASN A 521 -28.91 19.49 11.64
N SER A 522 -28.45 19.25 12.87
CA SER A 522 -28.58 20.23 13.96
C SER A 522 -27.75 21.50 13.69
N VAL A 523 -26.55 21.36 13.11
CA VAL A 523 -25.66 22.48 12.77
C VAL A 523 -26.14 23.24 11.53
N ILE A 524 -26.67 22.55 10.52
CA ILE A 524 -27.17 23.17 9.28
C ILE A 524 -28.48 23.93 9.53
N ASN A 525 -29.43 23.32 10.26
CA ASN A 525 -30.76 23.87 10.47
C ASN A 525 -30.87 24.81 11.69
N SER A 526 -29.84 24.89 12.53
CA SER A 526 -29.81 25.86 13.63
C SER A 526 -29.70 27.28 13.06
N PRO A 527 -30.65 28.19 13.34
CA PRO A 527 -30.45 29.59 13.05
C PRO A 527 -29.28 30.10 13.91
N LEU A 528 -28.20 30.52 13.24
CA LEU A 528 -26.93 30.98 13.83
C LEU A 528 -27.05 32.19 14.79
N SER A 529 -28.26 32.68 15.08
CA SER A 529 -28.51 33.66 16.15
C SER A 529 -28.26 33.12 17.56
N LYS A 530 -28.17 31.78 17.75
CA LYS A 530 -28.00 31.16 19.08
C LYS A 530 -26.60 30.63 19.41
N SER A 531 -25.75 30.29 18.44
CA SER A 531 -24.35 29.89 18.69
C SER A 531 -23.41 31.08 18.57
N ARG A 532 -23.52 32.02 19.50
CA ARG A 532 -22.65 33.22 19.61
C ARG A 532 -21.35 32.95 20.37
N GLU A 533 -20.90 31.71 20.37
CA GLU A 533 -19.73 31.25 21.12
C GLU A 533 -18.59 30.91 20.17
N TYR A 534 -17.51 31.66 20.28
CA TYR A 534 -16.22 31.39 19.62
C TYR A 534 -15.27 30.84 20.68
N ILE A 535 -14.50 29.78 20.42
CA ILE A 535 -13.52 29.26 21.39
C ILE A 535 -12.16 29.12 20.71
N ASP A 536 -11.13 29.78 21.25
CA ASP A 536 -9.73 29.56 20.88
C ASP A 536 -9.04 28.70 21.96
N PRO A 537 -8.73 27.42 21.71
CA PRO A 537 -8.17 26.53 22.73
C PRO A 537 -6.73 26.88 23.16
N PHE A 538 -6.01 27.71 22.40
CA PHE A 538 -4.58 28.02 22.63
C PHE A 538 -4.37 29.24 23.54
N LEU A 539 -5.39 30.09 23.69
CA LEU A 539 -5.31 31.29 24.52
C LEU A 539 -5.55 30.95 26.01
N ASN A 540 -4.50 31.06 26.83
CA ASN A 540 -4.59 30.90 28.27
C ASN A 540 -4.97 32.22 28.97
N LEU A 541 -5.17 32.18 30.28
CA LEU A 541 -5.31 33.38 31.12
C LEU A 541 -4.18 34.37 30.85
N SER A 542 -4.52 35.66 30.80
CA SER A 542 -3.64 36.78 30.49
C SER A 542 -3.13 36.87 29.05
N HIS A 543 -3.50 35.96 28.13
CA HIS A 543 -3.20 36.14 26.71
C HIS A 543 -4.06 37.27 26.11
N VAL A 544 -3.51 37.97 25.12
CA VAL A 544 -4.26 38.93 24.30
C VAL A 544 -5.14 38.17 23.32
N CYS A 545 -6.37 38.62 23.15
CA CYS A 545 -7.38 38.05 22.26
C CYS A 545 -8.02 39.17 21.43
N SER A 546 -8.63 38.81 20.30
CA SER A 546 -9.28 39.80 19.42
C SER A 546 -10.58 39.27 18.82
N TYR A 547 -11.61 40.10 18.83
CA TYR A 547 -12.87 39.84 18.16
C TYR A 547 -12.76 40.09 16.64
N ALA A 548 -13.64 39.46 15.85
CA ALA A 548 -13.64 39.55 14.39
C ALA A 548 -13.86 40.98 13.82
N ASN A 549 -14.26 41.94 14.64
CA ASN A 549 -14.34 43.37 14.31
C ASN A 549 -13.05 44.15 14.62
N GLY A 550 -11.94 43.46 14.91
CA GLY A 550 -10.64 44.06 15.22
C GLY A 550 -10.45 44.51 16.67
N ARG A 551 -11.51 44.45 17.50
CA ARG A 551 -11.46 44.85 18.92
C ARG A 551 -10.60 43.92 19.76
N ARG A 552 -9.77 44.47 20.66
CA ARG A 552 -8.79 43.73 21.46
C ARG A 552 -9.20 43.62 22.92
N GLY A 553 -8.92 42.46 23.51
CA GLY A 553 -9.17 42.17 24.90
C GLY A 553 -8.09 41.28 25.50
N THR A 554 -8.31 40.89 26.76
CA THR A 554 -7.45 39.96 27.49
C THR A 554 -8.27 38.78 27.99
N CYS A 555 -7.72 37.58 27.87
CA CYS A 555 -8.32 36.35 28.36
C CYS A 555 -8.32 36.30 29.90
N VAL A 556 -9.49 36.38 30.51
CA VAL A 556 -9.69 36.38 31.98
C VAL A 556 -10.74 35.34 32.37
N ASN A 557 -10.81 34.96 33.64
CA ASN A 557 -11.89 34.10 34.12
C ASN A 557 -13.26 34.79 33.83
N GLN A 558 -14.26 34.03 33.41
CA GLN A 558 -15.60 34.55 33.09
C GLN A 558 -16.19 35.41 34.23
N THR A 559 -15.97 35.02 35.48
CA THR A 559 -16.41 35.76 36.68
C THR A 559 -15.69 37.10 36.89
N SER A 560 -14.52 37.28 36.27
CA SER A 560 -13.67 38.46 36.37
C SER A 560 -13.81 39.44 35.21
N CYS A 561 -14.65 39.13 34.20
CA CYS A 561 -14.94 40.05 33.11
C CYS A 561 -16.26 40.81 33.37
N PRO A 562 -16.24 42.10 33.75
CA PRO A 562 -17.48 42.86 33.98
C PRO A 562 -18.37 42.91 32.73
N ASN A 563 -17.73 43.00 31.56
CA ASN A 563 -18.40 43.21 30.27
C ASN A 563 -19.05 41.93 29.71
N VAL A 564 -18.68 40.72 30.15
CA VAL A 564 -19.23 39.48 29.57
C VAL A 564 -20.71 39.29 29.87
N ARG A 565 -21.16 39.70 31.07
CA ARG A 565 -22.56 39.60 31.48
C ARG A 565 -23.44 40.55 30.68
N GLN A 566 -22.99 41.79 30.50
CA GLN A 566 -23.68 42.76 29.65
C GLN A 566 -23.72 42.31 28.19
N ARG A 567 -22.67 41.66 27.67
CA ARG A 567 -22.68 41.06 26.32
C ARG A 567 -23.64 39.87 26.20
N MET A 568 -23.80 39.06 27.25
CA MET A 568 -24.82 38.02 27.31
C MET A 568 -26.24 38.61 27.30
N GLU A 569 -26.49 39.63 28.13
CA GLU A 569 -27.79 40.31 28.26
C GLU A 569 -28.15 41.08 26.97
N ASN A 570 -27.18 41.74 26.32
CA ASN A 570 -27.33 42.46 25.05
C ASN A 570 -27.25 41.57 23.79
N ASN A 571 -27.16 40.24 23.92
CA ASN A 571 -27.12 39.34 22.76
C ASN A 571 -25.93 39.61 21.81
N LEU A 572 -24.73 39.85 22.35
CA LEU A 572 -23.50 40.10 21.58
C LEU A 572 -22.59 38.83 21.51
N PRO A 573 -21.68 38.73 20.51
CA PRO A 573 -20.75 37.60 20.41
C PRO A 573 -19.84 37.47 21.63
N ILE A 574 -19.57 36.23 22.05
CA ILE A 574 -18.69 35.90 23.18
C ILE A 574 -17.53 35.07 22.64
N PHE A 575 -16.32 35.58 22.88
CA PHE A 575 -15.08 34.87 22.59
C PHE A 575 -14.59 34.24 23.90
N TYR A 576 -14.44 32.93 23.90
CA TYR A 576 -13.87 32.12 24.97
C TYR A 576 -12.41 31.80 24.64
N CYS A 577 -11.55 31.84 25.64
CA CYS A 577 -10.15 31.43 25.55
C CYS A 577 -10.00 30.10 26.29
N LYS A 578 -9.32 29.11 25.72
CA LYS A 578 -9.14 27.74 26.23
C LYS A 578 -10.42 26.90 26.39
N ASN A 579 -11.41 27.39 27.12
CA ASN A 579 -12.66 26.72 27.45
C ASN A 579 -13.72 27.75 27.92
N ARG A 580 -14.94 27.29 28.21
CA ARG A 580 -16.06 28.17 28.63
C ARG A 580 -15.85 28.95 29.94
N ALA A 581 -14.85 28.63 30.76
CA ALA A 581 -14.58 29.33 32.02
C ALA A 581 -13.64 30.55 31.87
N VAL A 582 -13.03 30.75 30.70
CA VAL A 582 -12.14 31.89 30.42
C VAL A 582 -12.61 32.59 29.15
N VAL A 583 -12.71 33.92 29.19
CA VAL A 583 -13.33 34.76 28.16
C VAL A 583 -12.43 35.92 27.76
N CYS A 584 -12.54 36.36 26.50
CA CYS A 584 -11.90 37.56 26.01
C CYS A 584 -12.65 38.80 26.52
N CYS A 585 -12.05 39.50 27.49
CA CYS A 585 -12.63 40.71 28.05
C CYS A 585 -12.04 41.95 27.39
N LEU A 586 -12.90 42.76 26.76
CA LEU A 586 -12.55 44.06 26.21
C LEU A 586 -12.22 45.06 27.32
N SER A 587 -11.28 45.97 27.07
CA SER A 587 -10.99 47.08 27.97
C SER A 587 -12.12 48.11 28.00
N ASP A 588 -12.20 48.89 29.07
CA ASP A 588 -13.26 49.90 29.26
C ASP A 588 -13.26 50.99 28.16
N SER A 589 -12.12 51.24 27.51
CA SER A 589 -12.04 52.12 26.35
C SER A 589 -12.67 51.53 25.10
N GLU A 590 -12.57 50.21 24.90
CA GLU A 590 -13.14 49.53 23.73
C GLU A 590 -14.64 49.24 23.88
N THR A 591 -15.16 49.13 25.11
CA THR A 591 -16.61 49.02 25.36
C THR A 591 -17.34 50.36 25.26
N GLN A 592 -16.70 51.48 25.58
CA GLN A 592 -17.26 52.82 25.29
C GLN A 592 -17.41 53.04 23.78
N LEU A 593 -16.38 52.67 23.00
CA LEU A 593 -16.42 52.66 21.52
C LEU A 593 -17.43 51.65 20.94
N GLU A 594 -17.91 50.69 21.72
CA GLU A 594 -18.99 49.78 21.34
C GLU A 594 -20.37 50.42 21.52
N ALA A 595 -20.60 51.06 22.67
CA ALA A 595 -21.84 51.78 22.96
C ALA A 595 -22.09 52.95 21.98
N GLU A 596 -21.07 53.76 21.69
CA GLU A 596 -21.19 54.88 20.75
C GLU A 596 -21.51 54.43 19.31
N HIS A 597 -20.94 53.29 18.88
CA HIS A 597 -21.18 52.78 17.53
C HIS A 597 -22.59 52.18 17.38
N GLU A 598 -23.12 51.52 18.41
CA GLU A 598 -24.51 51.03 18.41
C GLU A 598 -25.54 52.17 18.43
N ILE A 599 -25.30 53.23 19.20
CA ILE A 599 -26.15 54.44 19.20
C ILE A 599 -26.16 55.08 17.81
N THR A 600 -24.99 55.19 17.16
CA THR A 600 -24.87 55.74 15.80
C THR A 600 -25.57 54.86 14.75
N PHE A 601 -25.58 53.55 14.92
CA PHE A 601 -26.30 52.62 14.03
C PHE A 601 -27.83 52.64 14.24
N ALA A 602 -28.30 52.90 15.47
CA ALA A 602 -29.71 53.02 15.79
C ALA A 602 -30.31 54.33 15.26
N ILE A 603 -29.59 55.45 15.38
CA ILE A 603 -30.06 56.78 14.90
C ILE A 603 -30.19 56.80 13.38
N ASN A 604 -29.32 56.10 12.64
CA ASN A 604 -29.39 56.00 11.17
C ASN A 604 -30.47 55.02 10.64
N ARG A 605 -31.43 54.61 11.49
CA ARG A 605 -32.54 53.69 11.13
C ARG A 605 -33.94 54.18 11.55
N CYS A 606 -34.08 55.43 11.99
CA CYS A 606 -35.36 56.08 12.28
C CYS A 606 -35.71 57.13 11.23
#